data_AF-A0A5E4TPW9-F1
#
_entry.id   AF-A0A5E4TPW9-F1
#
_cell.length_a   1.000
_cell.length_b   1.000
_cell.length_c   1.000
_cell.angle_alpha   90.00
_cell.angle_beta   90.00
_cell.angle_gamma   90.00
#
_symmetry.space_group_name_H-M   'P 1'
#
loop_
_entity.id
_entity.type
_entity.pdbx_description
1 polymer ?
#
loop_
_entity_poly.entity_id
_entity_poly.type
_entity_poly.pdbx_seq_one_letter_code
_entity_poly.pdbx_strand_id
1 'polypeptide(L)'
;MPDNLVAERPTSRFAIRGEFDHLDGYEQTFTQAELPTDKATRLVFVGGHRYLRGEAGYYRISQGLSGDHWLIDAPRQTRAQVPVTYDPVTDQWRAHEPLRACGGGCGPSRPISPDSIATSFDSIFSATMHVTDEGAQEAIHNAFADLSRLHLTRSNRPDLRALRDNSIIDHRAALRVAMRDIDPQLPLVKQQSLVAEATARYYYSHPFAEAFCQENAEILFHFLLQDGVSSDQLRMITVQPRNRSPHVMVLFTESHRFIDMLDASTPRLRESLRPDGLSSGQFAWAAYMTRDTTLLLDPWSRNKAVSFVWANDPQDVVDILDVAFADIGHRNGSPYTVSITRPLASRRSSPGSQSSLGSSGSSGTSSGTSRSSLSSSSPRLSASIRPAAGQRRASVPRDPEPPGNESSEPASQAD
;
A
#
# COMPACT_ATOMS: atom_id res chain seq x y z
N MET A 1 13.53 -42.19 -57.14
CA MET A 1 13.07 -42.84 -55.89
C MET A 1 14.13 -42.62 -54.82
N PRO A 2 13.80 -42.03 -53.67
CA PRO A 2 13.27 -40.67 -53.43
C PRO A 2 14.36 -39.78 -52.80
N ASP A 3 14.41 -38.47 -53.05
CA ASP A 3 13.69 -37.39 -52.35
C ASP A 3 14.01 -37.25 -50.85
N ASN A 4 14.80 -36.22 -50.51
CA ASN A 4 14.62 -35.41 -49.30
C ASN A 4 15.50 -34.15 -49.39
N LEU A 5 15.14 -33.27 -50.32
CA LEU A 5 15.35 -31.84 -50.08
C LEU A 5 14.40 -31.49 -48.94
N VAL A 6 14.94 -31.45 -47.71
CA VAL A 6 14.28 -30.76 -46.61
C VAL A 6 14.23 -29.30 -47.02
N ALA A 7 13.14 -28.93 -47.69
CA ALA A 7 12.78 -27.55 -47.91
C ALA A 7 12.71 -26.91 -46.53
N GLU A 8 13.68 -26.05 -46.20
CA GLU A 8 13.57 -25.15 -45.07
C GLU A 8 12.25 -24.40 -45.23
N ARG A 9 11.28 -24.71 -44.37
CA ARG A 9 10.04 -23.96 -44.32
C ARG A 9 10.42 -22.50 -44.09
N PRO A 10 9.86 -21.54 -44.83
CA PRO A 10 10.05 -20.14 -44.52
C PRO A 10 9.65 -19.95 -43.05
N THR A 11 10.62 -19.62 -42.20
CA THR A 11 10.36 -19.31 -40.81
C THR A 11 9.45 -18.09 -40.81
N SER A 12 8.25 -18.25 -40.25
CA SER A 12 7.33 -17.14 -40.11
C SER A 12 8.06 -15.97 -39.47
N ARG A 13 7.74 -14.73 -39.86
CA ARG A 13 8.28 -13.52 -39.20
C ARG A 13 8.06 -13.54 -37.67
N PHE A 14 7.09 -14.32 -37.20
CA PHE A 14 6.74 -14.46 -35.79
C PHE A 14 7.20 -15.78 -35.15
N ALA A 15 8.01 -16.57 -35.84
CA ALA A 15 8.48 -17.88 -35.37
C ALA A 15 9.25 -17.80 -34.05
N ILE A 16 8.77 -18.48 -33.02
CA ILE A 16 9.51 -18.68 -31.77
C ILE A 16 10.08 -20.10 -31.79
N ARG A 17 11.40 -20.25 -31.65
CA ARG A 17 12.02 -21.58 -31.56
C ARG A 17 11.56 -22.26 -30.27
N GLY A 18 11.07 -23.50 -30.37
CA GLY A 18 10.50 -24.24 -29.22
C GLY A 18 9.07 -23.83 -28.86
N GLU A 19 8.37 -23.06 -29.70
CA GLU A 19 6.98 -22.63 -29.47
C GLU A 19 6.05 -23.81 -29.22
N PHE A 20 5.95 -24.74 -30.18
CA PHE A 20 5.06 -25.89 -30.07
C PHE A 20 5.53 -26.93 -29.05
N ASP A 21 6.79 -26.87 -28.61
CA ASP A 21 7.36 -27.78 -27.62
C ASP A 21 7.13 -27.31 -26.17
N HIS A 22 7.05 -25.99 -25.95
CA HIS A 22 7.06 -25.40 -24.60
C HIS A 22 5.89 -24.46 -24.30
N LEU A 23 5.25 -23.89 -25.34
CA LEU A 23 4.21 -22.87 -25.21
C LEU A 23 2.80 -23.36 -25.55
N ASP A 24 2.61 -24.66 -25.77
CA ASP A 24 1.30 -25.26 -26.00
C ASP A 24 0.35 -25.05 -24.80
N GLY A 25 -0.79 -24.39 -25.04
CA GLY A 25 -1.78 -23.99 -24.06
C GLY A 25 -1.46 -22.71 -23.28
N TYR A 26 -0.48 -21.92 -23.71
CA TYR A 26 -0.22 -20.56 -23.21
C TYR A 26 -0.75 -19.47 -24.15
N GLU A 27 -1.10 -19.85 -25.38
CA GLU A 27 -1.59 -18.96 -26.42
C GLU A 27 -2.95 -18.36 -26.08
N GLN A 28 -3.08 -17.08 -26.39
CA GLN A 28 -4.33 -16.33 -26.33
C GLN A 28 -4.67 -15.83 -27.72
N THR A 29 -5.95 -15.91 -28.06
CA THR A 29 -6.50 -15.40 -29.31
C THR A 29 -7.21 -14.07 -29.05
N PHE A 30 -6.85 -13.05 -29.82
CA PHE A 30 -7.49 -11.75 -29.78
C PHE A 30 -8.31 -11.54 -31.05
N THR A 31 -9.44 -10.86 -30.92
CA THR A 31 -10.20 -10.37 -32.06
C THR A 31 -9.46 -9.22 -32.72
N GLN A 32 -9.72 -8.98 -34.01
CA GLN A 32 -9.05 -7.91 -34.75
C GLN A 32 -9.38 -6.50 -34.21
N ALA A 33 -10.46 -6.37 -33.42
CA ALA A 33 -10.84 -5.12 -32.75
C ALA A 33 -10.01 -4.83 -31.49
N GLU A 34 -9.41 -5.85 -30.86
CA GLU A 34 -8.62 -5.74 -29.62
C GLU A 34 -7.13 -5.49 -29.88
N LEU A 35 -6.68 -5.74 -31.11
CA LEU A 35 -5.29 -5.55 -31.50
C LEU A 35 -5.03 -4.08 -31.90
N PRO A 36 -3.87 -3.50 -31.53
CA PRO A 36 -3.46 -2.19 -32.01
C PRO A 36 -3.54 -2.11 -33.53
N THR A 37 -4.00 -0.97 -34.06
CA THR A 37 -4.19 -0.76 -35.51
C THR A 37 -2.88 -0.84 -36.30
N ASP A 38 -1.74 -0.74 -35.62
CA ASP A 38 -0.42 -0.83 -36.21
C ASP A 38 -0.09 -2.27 -36.64
N LYS A 39 0.12 -2.45 -37.95
CA LYS A 39 0.32 -3.76 -38.54
C LYS A 39 1.77 -4.20 -38.36
N ALA A 40 1.93 -5.31 -37.62
CA ALA A 40 3.11 -6.19 -37.57
C ALA A 40 4.19 -5.90 -36.52
N THR A 41 3.83 -5.32 -35.37
CA THR A 41 4.71 -5.31 -34.20
C THR A 41 4.64 -6.66 -33.48
N ARG A 42 5.79 -7.27 -33.21
CA ARG A 42 5.89 -8.59 -32.56
C ARG A 42 5.55 -8.53 -31.07
N LEU A 43 5.73 -7.35 -30.47
CA LEU A 43 5.29 -7.03 -29.13
C LEU A 43 4.07 -6.12 -29.24
N VAL A 44 2.95 -6.53 -28.65
CA VAL A 44 1.71 -5.74 -28.63
C VAL A 44 1.29 -5.47 -27.20
N PHE A 45 0.60 -4.37 -26.99
CA PHE A 45 0.04 -4.01 -25.69
C PHE A 45 -1.48 -4.07 -25.79
N VAL A 46 -2.10 -4.95 -24.99
CA VAL A 46 -3.55 -5.18 -24.99
C VAL A 46 -4.00 -5.24 -23.53
N GLY A 47 -5.02 -4.46 -23.16
CA GLY A 47 -5.60 -4.50 -21.80
C GLY A 47 -4.58 -4.30 -20.66
N GLY A 48 -3.60 -3.40 -20.81
CA GLY A 48 -2.61 -3.13 -19.76
C GLY A 48 -1.47 -4.16 -19.65
N HIS A 49 -1.41 -5.14 -20.56
CA HIS A 49 -0.41 -6.20 -20.54
C HIS A 49 0.38 -6.28 -21.85
N ARG A 50 1.65 -6.67 -21.75
CA ARG A 50 2.51 -6.91 -22.91
C ARG A 50 2.31 -8.34 -23.41
N TYR A 51 2.17 -8.49 -24.71
CA TYR A 51 2.02 -9.76 -25.38
C TYR A 51 3.07 -9.93 -26.47
N LEU A 52 3.67 -11.11 -26.52
CA LEU A 52 4.54 -11.56 -27.60
C LEU A 52 3.71 -12.34 -28.63
N ARG A 53 3.78 -11.93 -29.89
CA ARG A 53 3.17 -12.65 -31.00
C ARG A 53 4.05 -13.82 -31.43
N GLY A 54 3.51 -15.02 -31.38
CA GLY A 54 4.04 -16.25 -31.97
C GLY A 54 3.25 -16.70 -33.19
N GLU A 55 3.53 -17.91 -33.68
CA GLU A 55 2.79 -18.57 -34.75
C GLU A 55 1.43 -19.10 -34.28
N ALA A 56 1.33 -19.62 -33.05
CA ALA A 56 0.10 -20.22 -32.51
C ALA A 56 -0.84 -19.18 -31.90
N GLY A 57 -0.34 -18.00 -31.54
CA GLY A 57 -1.16 -16.91 -30.98
C GLY A 57 -0.34 -15.86 -30.26
N TYR A 58 -0.95 -15.25 -29.24
CA TYR A 58 -0.30 -14.22 -28.42
C TYR A 58 -0.03 -14.76 -27.02
N TYR A 59 1.17 -14.49 -26.52
CA TYR A 59 1.62 -14.94 -25.21
C TYR A 59 1.81 -13.75 -24.29
N ARG A 60 1.18 -13.76 -23.12
CA ARG A 60 1.40 -12.71 -22.13
C ARG A 60 2.84 -12.80 -21.63
N ILE A 61 3.58 -11.70 -21.71
CA ILE A 61 4.98 -11.65 -21.29
C ILE A 61 5.24 -10.65 -20.17
N SER A 62 6.20 -10.98 -19.31
CA SER A 62 6.83 -10.09 -18.34
C SER A 62 8.35 -10.05 -18.57
N GLN A 63 8.97 -8.94 -18.20
CA GLN A 63 10.41 -8.76 -18.38
C GLN A 63 11.17 -9.59 -17.34
N GLY A 64 12.16 -10.35 -17.79
CA GLY A 64 13.05 -11.14 -16.95
C GLY A 64 14.16 -10.31 -16.31
N LEU A 65 15.11 -10.99 -15.67
CA LEU A 65 16.20 -10.37 -14.91
C LEU A 65 17.22 -9.60 -15.77
N SER A 66 17.22 -9.80 -17.09
CA SER A 66 18.05 -9.07 -18.06
C SER A 66 17.21 -8.71 -19.29
N GLY A 67 17.61 -7.66 -20.03
CA GLY A 67 16.81 -7.09 -21.12
C GLY A 67 16.53 -8.03 -22.30
N ASP A 68 17.29 -9.11 -22.42
CA ASP A 68 17.17 -10.18 -23.42
C ASP A 68 16.35 -11.39 -22.92
N HIS A 69 15.96 -11.41 -21.64
CA HIS A 69 15.17 -12.49 -21.04
C HIS A 69 13.75 -12.02 -20.71
N TRP A 70 12.78 -12.85 -21.06
CA TRP A 70 11.36 -12.63 -20.86
C TRP A 70 10.73 -13.89 -20.27
N LEU A 71 9.58 -13.74 -19.61
CA LEU A 71 8.81 -14.84 -19.03
C LEU A 71 7.41 -14.82 -19.62
N ILE A 72 6.95 -15.95 -20.17
CA ILE A 72 5.57 -16.14 -20.59
C ILE A 72 4.73 -16.60 -19.40
N ASP A 73 3.66 -15.87 -19.14
CA ASP A 73 2.70 -16.15 -18.07
C ASP A 73 1.59 -17.08 -18.56
N ALA A 74 1.21 -18.05 -17.73
CA ALA A 74 0.05 -18.88 -17.98
C ALA A 74 -1.26 -18.06 -17.86
N PRO A 75 -2.22 -18.17 -18.80
CA PRO A 75 -3.47 -17.39 -18.80
C PRO A 75 -4.31 -17.46 -17.51
N ARG A 76 -4.11 -18.48 -16.67
CA ARG A 76 -4.80 -18.68 -15.38
C ARG A 76 -3.86 -18.96 -14.20
N GLN A 77 -2.55 -18.72 -14.35
CA GLN A 77 -1.52 -19.08 -13.35
C GLN A 77 -1.53 -20.57 -12.92
N THR A 78 -2.16 -21.44 -13.69
CA THR A 78 -2.29 -22.88 -13.38
C THR A 78 -1.08 -23.69 -13.86
N ARG A 79 -0.16 -23.07 -14.60
CA ARG A 79 1.05 -23.67 -15.15
C ARG A 79 2.24 -22.80 -14.80
N ALA A 80 3.42 -23.39 -14.85
CA ALA A 80 4.65 -22.66 -14.59
C ALA A 80 4.95 -21.65 -15.70
N GLN A 81 5.72 -20.61 -15.38
CA GLN A 81 6.16 -19.66 -16.39
C GLN A 81 7.17 -20.31 -17.33
N VAL A 82 7.16 -19.86 -18.59
CA VAL A 82 8.09 -20.36 -19.62
C VAL A 82 9.09 -19.25 -19.96
N PRO A 83 10.40 -19.46 -19.76
CA PRO A 83 11.41 -18.48 -20.14
C PRO A 83 11.51 -18.36 -21.66
N VAL A 84 11.65 -17.14 -22.14
CA VAL A 84 11.90 -16.83 -23.55
C VAL A 84 13.05 -15.86 -23.65
N THR A 85 13.99 -16.13 -24.54
CA THR A 85 15.14 -15.24 -24.81
C THR A 85 15.04 -14.64 -26.20
N TYR A 86 15.45 -13.39 -26.33
CA TYR A 86 15.63 -12.72 -27.61
C TYR A 86 17.12 -12.61 -27.94
N ASP A 87 17.54 -13.17 -29.07
CA ASP A 87 18.89 -13.02 -29.59
C ASP A 87 18.92 -11.87 -30.62
N PRO A 88 19.52 -10.72 -30.31
CA PRO A 88 19.58 -9.57 -31.21
C PRO A 88 20.50 -9.80 -32.41
N VAL A 89 21.42 -10.79 -32.36
CA VAL A 89 22.35 -11.08 -33.46
C VAL A 89 21.64 -11.86 -34.56
N THR A 90 20.75 -12.76 -34.18
CA THR A 90 20.02 -13.63 -35.13
C THR A 90 18.57 -13.20 -35.36
N ASP A 91 18.10 -12.16 -34.65
CA ASP A 91 16.71 -11.69 -34.59
C ASP A 91 15.71 -12.81 -34.26
N GLN A 92 16.12 -13.73 -33.38
CA GLN A 92 15.34 -14.93 -33.06
C GLN A 92 14.88 -14.94 -31.62
N TRP A 93 13.64 -15.37 -31.45
CA TRP A 93 13.07 -15.69 -30.15
C TRP A 93 13.18 -17.18 -29.91
N ARG A 94 13.54 -17.56 -28.69
CA ARG A 94 13.63 -18.95 -28.27
C ARG A 94 12.90 -19.15 -26.96
N ALA A 95 11.89 -20.01 -26.96
CA ALA A 95 11.29 -20.55 -25.76
C ALA A 95 12.18 -21.65 -25.19
N HIS A 96 12.24 -21.73 -23.87
CA HIS A 96 12.97 -22.76 -23.13
C HIS A 96 11.99 -23.64 -22.37
N GLU A 97 12.50 -24.72 -21.76
CA GLU A 97 11.66 -25.62 -20.96
C GLU A 97 10.91 -24.84 -19.85
N PRO A 98 9.61 -25.12 -19.63
CA PRO A 98 8.85 -24.50 -18.56
C PRO A 98 9.57 -24.61 -17.22
N LEU A 99 9.55 -23.54 -16.43
CA LEU A 99 10.09 -23.61 -15.08
C LEU A 99 9.37 -24.73 -14.31
N ARG A 100 10.06 -25.39 -13.38
CA ARG A 100 9.36 -26.39 -12.56
C ARG A 100 8.25 -25.69 -11.79
N ALA A 101 7.00 -26.16 -11.96
CA ALA A 101 5.90 -25.72 -11.13
C ALA A 101 6.32 -25.94 -9.68
N CYS A 102 6.60 -24.85 -8.98
CA CYS A 102 7.12 -24.93 -7.63
C CYS A 102 6.01 -25.44 -6.73
N GLY A 103 5.94 -26.76 -6.55
CA GLY A 103 5.32 -27.35 -5.38
C GLY A 103 6.06 -26.80 -4.17
N GLY A 104 5.41 -25.88 -3.46
CA GLY A 104 5.85 -25.27 -2.20
C GLY A 104 7.35 -25.25 -1.91
N GLY A 105 8.04 -24.15 -2.26
CA GLY A 105 9.29 -23.80 -1.56
C GLY A 105 10.57 -23.60 -2.37
N CYS A 106 10.54 -23.54 -3.70
CA CYS A 106 11.73 -23.25 -4.51
C CYS A 106 11.59 -21.95 -5.32
N GLY A 107 11.32 -20.82 -4.65
CA GLY A 107 11.90 -19.57 -5.13
C GLY A 107 13.41 -19.61 -4.86
N PRO A 108 14.26 -18.82 -5.55
CA PRO A 108 15.55 -18.52 -4.94
C PRO A 108 15.23 -18.05 -3.53
N SER A 109 15.91 -18.60 -2.52
CA SER A 109 16.01 -17.99 -1.21
C SER A 109 16.68 -16.63 -1.44
N ARG A 110 15.90 -15.66 -1.94
CA ARG A 110 16.17 -14.27 -1.72
C ARG A 110 16.37 -14.22 -0.21
N PRO A 111 17.55 -13.81 0.30
CA PRO A 111 17.55 -13.27 1.66
C PRO A 111 16.38 -12.30 1.69
N ILE A 112 15.52 -12.35 2.72
CA ILE A 112 14.32 -11.51 2.82
C ILE A 112 14.72 -10.11 2.40
N SER A 113 14.48 -9.81 1.12
CA SER A 113 14.94 -8.56 0.55
C SER A 113 13.88 -7.64 1.09
N PRO A 114 14.25 -6.66 1.94
CA PRO A 114 13.27 -5.72 2.43
C PRO A 114 12.58 -5.22 1.16
N ASP A 115 11.26 -5.45 1.06
CA ASP A 115 10.48 -4.72 0.08
C ASP A 115 10.86 -3.28 0.35
N SER A 116 11.59 -2.70 -0.59
CA SER A 116 12.23 -1.43 -0.41
C SER A 116 11.55 -0.54 -1.41
N ILE A 117 11.04 0.58 -0.92
CA ILE A 117 10.56 1.67 -1.76
C ILE A 117 11.61 2.00 -2.83
N ALA A 118 12.90 1.84 -2.51
CA ALA A 118 14.00 2.07 -3.42
C ALA A 118 14.02 1.17 -4.67
N THR A 119 13.34 0.02 -4.65
CA THR A 119 13.23 -0.88 -5.80
C THR A 119 12.02 -0.58 -6.69
N SER A 120 11.19 0.38 -6.30
CA SER A 120 9.94 0.71 -6.99
C SER A 120 9.99 2.06 -7.72
N PHE A 121 11.15 2.73 -7.80
CA PHE A 121 11.26 4.05 -8.41
C PHE A 121 10.77 4.10 -9.86
N ASP A 122 11.09 3.09 -10.69
CA ASP A 122 10.61 3.05 -12.08
C ASP A 122 9.08 2.96 -12.16
N SER A 123 8.46 2.23 -11.24
CA SER A 123 7.00 2.10 -11.17
C SER A 123 6.34 3.40 -10.69
N ILE A 124 6.96 4.08 -9.71
CA ILE A 124 6.50 5.38 -9.22
C ILE A 124 6.61 6.41 -10.33
N PHE A 125 7.77 6.48 -10.99
CA PHE A 125 8.02 7.36 -12.13
C PHE A 125 6.96 7.16 -13.20
N SER A 126 6.80 5.92 -13.68
CA SER A 126 5.81 5.58 -14.72
C SER A 126 4.39 5.93 -14.32
N ALA A 127 4.01 5.72 -13.05
CA ALA A 127 2.69 6.06 -12.55
C ALA A 127 2.47 7.58 -12.52
N THR A 128 3.49 8.39 -12.24
CA THR A 128 3.36 9.85 -12.10
C THR A 128 3.47 10.65 -13.39
N MET A 129 3.93 10.06 -14.50
CA MET A 129 4.24 10.76 -15.77
C MET A 129 3.10 11.57 -16.40
N HIS A 130 1.86 11.34 -15.96
CA HIS A 130 0.67 12.00 -16.49
C HIS A 130 0.20 13.18 -15.62
N VAL A 131 0.77 13.37 -14.43
CA VAL A 131 0.49 14.52 -13.56
C VAL A 131 0.95 15.79 -14.27
N THR A 132 0.11 16.83 -14.29
CA THR A 132 0.41 18.02 -15.09
C THR A 132 1.31 19.01 -14.35
N ASP A 133 1.22 19.02 -13.02
CA ASP A 133 2.11 19.78 -12.16
C ASP A 133 3.49 19.09 -12.03
N GLU A 134 4.47 19.59 -12.79
CA GLU A 134 5.86 19.12 -12.76
C GLU A 134 6.47 19.22 -11.35
N GLY A 135 6.11 20.26 -10.59
CA GLY A 135 6.57 20.42 -9.21
C GLY A 135 6.01 19.34 -8.29
N ALA A 136 4.73 19.00 -8.44
CA ALA A 136 4.13 17.89 -7.71
C ALA A 136 4.73 16.53 -8.11
N GLN A 137 5.04 16.33 -9.40
CA GLN A 137 5.71 15.11 -9.86
C GLN A 137 7.08 14.92 -9.20
N GLU A 138 7.92 15.97 -9.22
CA GLU A 138 9.23 15.97 -8.58
C GLU A 138 9.11 15.74 -7.06
N ALA A 139 8.18 16.43 -6.40
CA ALA A 139 7.92 16.27 -4.98
C ALA A 139 7.49 14.85 -4.61
N ILE A 140 6.67 14.19 -5.44
CA ILE A 140 6.30 12.78 -5.21
C ILE A 140 7.53 11.87 -5.25
N HIS A 141 8.44 12.07 -6.22
CA HIS A 141 9.65 11.26 -6.34
C HIS A 141 10.59 11.48 -5.14
N ASN A 142 10.82 12.74 -4.78
CA ASN A 142 11.65 13.14 -3.65
C ASN A 142 11.09 12.59 -2.33
N ALA A 143 9.78 12.72 -2.11
CA ALA A 143 9.13 12.21 -0.91
C ALA A 143 9.27 10.68 -0.75
N PHE A 144 9.14 9.90 -1.84
CA PHE A 144 9.42 8.47 -1.79
C PHE A 144 10.90 8.16 -1.57
N ALA A 145 11.81 8.94 -2.16
CA ALA A 145 13.24 8.78 -1.94
C ALA A 145 13.60 9.03 -0.48
N ASP A 146 13.08 10.09 0.14
CA ASP A 146 13.30 10.41 1.55
C ASP A 146 12.70 9.37 2.49
N LEU A 147 11.49 8.90 2.21
CA LEU A 147 10.90 7.81 2.98
C LEU A 147 11.73 6.53 2.89
N SER A 148 12.31 6.23 1.72
CA SER A 148 13.15 5.05 1.54
C SER A 148 14.42 5.08 2.40
N ARG A 149 14.98 6.26 2.68
CA ARG A 149 16.17 6.47 3.51
C ARG A 149 15.95 6.13 4.99
N LEU A 150 14.69 6.13 5.44
CA LEU A 150 14.35 5.71 6.80
C LEU A 150 14.39 4.19 6.99
N HIS A 151 14.39 3.42 5.90
CA HIS A 151 14.47 1.95 5.91
C HIS A 151 13.42 1.27 6.82
N LEU A 152 12.22 1.84 6.95
CA LEU A 152 11.20 1.35 7.86
C LEU A 152 10.74 -0.06 7.50
N THR A 153 10.64 -0.90 8.53
CA THR A 153 10.21 -2.28 8.40
C THR A 153 8.69 -2.37 8.46
N ARG A 154 8.09 -3.10 7.51
CA ARG A 154 6.63 -3.26 7.37
C ARG A 154 6.19 -4.66 7.79
N SER A 155 6.67 -5.11 8.94
CA SER A 155 6.53 -6.51 9.43
C SER A 155 5.09 -6.92 9.72
N ASN A 156 4.14 -5.98 9.77
CA ASN A 156 2.70 -6.26 9.83
C ASN A 156 2.15 -6.83 8.50
N ARG A 157 2.89 -6.72 7.39
CA ARG A 157 2.51 -7.32 6.11
C ARG A 157 2.80 -8.83 6.12
N PRO A 158 1.88 -9.69 5.61
CA PRO A 158 2.01 -11.15 5.75
C PRO A 158 3.34 -11.76 5.31
N ASP A 159 3.92 -11.26 4.23
CA ASP A 159 5.19 -11.70 3.64
C ASP A 159 6.42 -11.19 4.40
N LEU A 160 6.29 -10.09 5.15
CA LEU A 160 7.39 -9.48 5.92
C LEU A 160 7.35 -9.81 7.43
N ARG A 161 6.39 -10.65 7.86
CA ARG A 161 6.24 -11.03 9.29
C ARG A 161 7.48 -11.66 9.91
N ALA A 162 8.36 -12.25 9.10
CA ALA A 162 9.62 -12.83 9.58
C ALA A 162 10.60 -11.76 10.08
N LEU A 163 10.47 -10.49 9.66
CA LEU A 163 11.30 -9.37 10.11
C LEU A 163 10.76 -8.72 11.39
N ARG A 164 9.75 -9.32 12.04
CA ARG A 164 9.04 -8.69 13.14
C ARG A 164 9.88 -8.67 14.42
N ASP A 165 10.15 -7.49 14.96
CA ASP A 165 10.75 -7.23 16.26
C ASP A 165 9.75 -6.73 17.32
N ASN A 166 8.51 -6.39 16.91
CA ASN A 166 7.42 -5.87 17.75
C ASN A 166 7.61 -4.45 18.31
N SER A 167 8.65 -3.73 17.88
CA SER A 167 8.91 -2.33 18.28
C SER A 167 7.77 -1.37 17.91
N ILE A 168 6.96 -1.75 16.91
CA ILE A 168 5.81 -0.99 16.41
C ILE A 168 4.79 -0.61 17.50
N ILE A 169 4.69 -1.42 18.57
CA ILE A 169 3.76 -1.16 19.68
C ILE A 169 4.24 0.03 20.51
N ASP A 170 5.54 0.07 20.81
CA ASP A 170 6.17 1.11 21.61
C ASP A 170 6.26 2.42 20.83
N HIS A 171 6.60 2.35 19.53
CA HIS A 171 6.57 3.50 18.62
C HIS A 171 5.18 4.16 18.61
N ARG A 172 4.12 3.36 18.47
CA ARG A 172 2.75 3.87 18.49
C ARG A 172 2.33 4.42 19.84
N ALA A 173 2.85 3.88 20.95
CA ALA A 173 2.61 4.45 22.28
C ALA A 173 3.27 5.83 22.44
N ALA A 174 4.52 5.96 21.98
CA ALA A 174 5.27 7.23 21.99
C ALA A 174 4.58 8.30 21.13
N LEU A 175 4.16 7.94 19.91
CA LEU A 175 3.45 8.85 19.01
C LEU A 175 2.12 9.36 19.60
N ARG A 176 1.35 8.50 20.30
CA ARG A 176 0.12 8.95 20.99
C ARG A 176 0.40 9.98 22.08
N VAL A 177 1.54 9.91 22.74
CA VAL A 177 1.95 10.91 23.73
C VAL A 177 2.35 12.21 23.03
N ALA A 178 3.17 12.12 21.98
CA ALA A 178 3.63 13.28 21.20
C ALA A 178 2.47 14.05 20.54
N MET A 179 1.42 13.35 20.13
CA MET A 179 0.26 13.93 19.43
C MET A 179 -0.90 14.33 20.35
N ARG A 180 -0.74 14.25 21.68
CA ARG A 180 -1.83 14.46 22.64
C ARG A 180 -2.47 15.84 22.52
N ASP A 181 -1.66 16.85 22.23
CA ASP A 181 -2.06 18.26 22.28
C ASP A 181 -2.52 18.80 20.91
N ILE A 182 -2.62 17.92 19.89
CA ILE A 182 -3.19 18.30 18.60
C ILE A 182 -4.67 18.61 18.78
N ASP A 183 -5.08 19.83 18.45
CA ASP A 183 -6.45 20.29 18.62
C ASP A 183 -7.43 19.51 17.71
N PRO A 184 -8.37 18.74 18.29
CA PRO A 184 -9.36 17.99 17.52
C PRO A 184 -10.41 18.88 16.82
N GLN A 185 -10.45 20.18 17.12
CA GLN A 185 -11.31 21.16 16.45
C GLN A 185 -10.68 21.72 15.17
N LEU A 186 -9.42 21.42 14.85
CA LEU A 186 -8.86 21.84 13.57
C LEU A 186 -9.56 21.11 12.40
N PRO A 187 -9.59 21.68 11.18
CA PRO A 187 -9.94 20.94 9.98
C PRO A 187 -9.10 19.66 9.84
N LEU A 188 -9.67 18.58 9.29
CA LEU A 188 -8.99 17.28 9.24
C LEU A 188 -7.63 17.37 8.52
N VAL A 189 -7.53 18.08 7.41
CA VAL A 189 -6.25 18.28 6.69
C VAL A 189 -5.16 18.92 7.57
N LYS A 190 -5.52 19.88 8.43
CA LYS A 190 -4.58 20.49 9.38
C LYS A 190 -4.17 19.50 10.46
N GLN A 191 -5.11 18.72 10.98
CA GLN A 191 -4.79 17.65 11.92
C GLN A 191 -3.85 16.60 11.29
N GLN A 192 -4.10 16.22 10.03
CA GLN A 192 -3.26 15.29 9.28
C GLN A 192 -1.85 15.83 9.12
N SER A 193 -1.70 17.12 8.80
CA SER A 193 -0.39 17.78 8.65
C SER A 193 0.41 17.78 9.96
N LEU A 194 -0.23 18.11 11.09
CA LEU A 194 0.42 18.12 12.41
C LEU A 194 0.82 16.71 12.87
N VAL A 195 -0.03 15.72 12.63
CA VAL A 195 0.28 14.32 12.93
C VAL A 195 1.43 13.83 12.05
N ALA A 196 1.36 14.11 10.74
CA ALA A 196 2.38 13.73 9.78
C ALA A 196 3.77 14.27 10.15
N GLU A 197 3.85 15.56 10.52
CA GLU A 197 5.09 16.16 11.02
C GLU A 197 5.61 15.46 12.28
N ALA A 198 4.74 15.20 13.26
CA ALA A 198 5.13 14.52 14.50
C ALA A 198 5.65 13.10 14.23
N THR A 199 4.98 12.35 13.35
CA THR A 199 5.39 11.00 12.95
C THR A 199 6.71 11.02 12.19
N ALA A 200 6.88 11.91 11.22
CA ALA A 200 8.14 12.04 10.47
C ALA A 200 9.31 12.39 11.38
N ARG A 201 9.17 13.41 12.24
CA ARG A 201 10.20 13.80 13.21
C ARG A 201 10.57 12.64 14.14
N TYR A 202 9.59 11.84 14.58
CA TYR A 202 9.85 10.67 15.40
C TYR A 202 10.70 9.63 14.66
N TYR A 203 10.29 9.23 13.44
CA TYR A 203 10.98 8.19 12.68
C TYR A 203 12.33 8.62 12.10
N TYR A 204 12.58 9.92 11.92
CA TYR A 204 13.93 10.41 11.62
C TYR A 204 14.97 10.00 12.69
N SER A 205 14.55 9.95 13.95
CA SER A 205 15.40 9.50 15.06
C SER A 205 15.36 7.98 15.29
N HIS A 206 14.53 7.25 14.54
CA HIS A 206 14.34 5.80 14.64
C HIS A 206 14.36 5.14 13.25
N PRO A 207 15.46 5.26 12.48
CA PRO A 207 15.59 4.54 11.22
C PRO A 207 15.56 3.02 11.46
N PHE A 208 15.18 2.25 10.44
CA PHE A 208 15.04 0.78 10.47
C PHE A 208 13.93 0.23 11.38
N ALA A 209 13.23 1.09 12.12
CA ALA A 209 12.14 0.73 13.00
C ALA A 209 10.94 0.11 12.26
N GLU A 210 10.13 -0.65 12.99
CA GLU A 210 8.83 -1.04 12.48
C GLU A 210 7.85 0.14 12.43
N ALA A 211 7.04 0.17 11.39
CA ALA A 211 6.00 1.18 11.22
C ALA A 211 4.71 0.58 10.64
N PHE A 212 3.56 1.03 11.15
CA PHE A 212 2.25 0.68 10.60
C PHE A 212 2.06 1.33 9.23
N CYS A 213 1.09 0.83 8.45
CA CYS A 213 0.73 1.44 7.17
C CYS A 213 0.36 2.93 7.33
N GLN A 214 -0.35 3.25 8.40
CA GLN A 214 -0.68 4.64 8.74
C GLN A 214 0.56 5.50 9.01
N GLU A 215 1.54 4.99 9.76
CA GLU A 215 2.75 5.75 10.06
C GLU A 215 3.59 5.96 8.78
N ASN A 216 3.68 4.96 7.90
CA ASN A 216 4.32 5.13 6.58
C ASN A 216 3.62 6.20 5.72
N ALA A 217 2.29 6.20 5.70
CA ALA A 217 1.50 7.19 4.96
C ALA A 217 1.62 8.60 5.56
N GLU A 218 1.67 8.72 6.89
CA GLU A 218 1.90 9.98 7.60
C GLU A 218 3.26 10.58 7.24
N ILE A 219 4.32 9.78 7.21
CA ILE A 219 5.66 10.26 6.82
C ILE A 219 5.69 10.68 5.35
N LEU A 220 5.10 9.88 4.45
CA LEU A 220 5.00 10.25 3.03
C LEU A 220 4.23 11.57 2.86
N PHE A 221 3.11 11.72 3.56
CA PHE A 221 2.30 12.93 3.53
C PHE A 221 3.09 14.16 4.00
N HIS A 222 3.92 14.01 5.04
CA HIS A 222 4.79 15.08 5.51
C HIS A 222 5.81 15.50 4.45
N PHE A 223 6.49 14.55 3.81
CA PHE A 223 7.49 14.87 2.78
C PHE A 223 6.87 15.51 1.54
N LEU A 224 5.69 15.04 1.11
CA LEU A 224 4.97 15.69 0.01
C LEU A 224 4.66 17.17 0.30
N LEU A 225 4.22 17.48 1.53
CA LEU A 225 3.98 18.87 1.94
C LEU A 225 5.28 19.67 2.05
N GLN A 226 6.34 19.08 2.58
CA GLN A 226 7.65 19.72 2.73
C GLN A 226 8.28 20.07 1.36
N ASP A 227 8.09 19.18 0.38
CA ASP A 227 8.61 19.33 -0.98
C ASP A 227 7.70 20.19 -1.88
N GLY A 228 6.65 20.80 -1.32
CA GLY A 228 5.89 21.87 -1.97
C GLY A 228 4.56 21.46 -2.59
N VAL A 229 4.11 20.21 -2.42
CA VAL A 229 2.74 19.83 -2.85
C VAL A 229 1.71 20.55 -1.98
N SER A 230 0.71 21.15 -2.61
CA SER A 230 -0.34 21.88 -1.88
C SER A 230 -1.14 20.94 -0.97
N SER A 231 -1.43 21.38 0.25
CA SER A 231 -2.35 20.66 1.15
C SER A 231 -3.76 20.52 0.56
N ASP A 232 -4.13 21.35 -0.41
CA ASP A 232 -5.42 21.28 -1.08
C ASP A 232 -5.49 20.15 -2.11
N GLN A 233 -4.34 19.60 -2.52
CA GLN A 233 -4.23 18.47 -3.45
C GLN A 233 -4.07 17.12 -2.73
N LEU A 234 -3.87 17.12 -1.41
CA LEU A 234 -3.51 15.94 -0.64
C LEU A 234 -4.55 15.58 0.42
N ARG A 235 -4.89 14.30 0.53
CA ARG A 235 -5.60 13.76 1.70
C ARG A 235 -4.99 12.43 2.10
N MET A 236 -4.71 12.23 3.39
CA MET A 236 -4.57 10.86 3.88
C MET A 236 -5.96 10.22 3.92
N ILE A 237 -6.11 9.08 3.25
CA ILE A 237 -7.37 8.35 3.18
C ILE A 237 -7.25 7.00 3.90
N THR A 238 -8.34 6.60 4.54
CA THR A 238 -8.52 5.27 5.13
C THR A 238 -9.44 4.47 4.21
N VAL A 239 -8.90 3.39 3.64
CA VAL A 239 -9.66 2.37 2.91
C VAL A 239 -10.05 1.27 3.88
N GLN A 240 -11.33 0.97 3.97
CA GLN A 240 -11.89 -0.04 4.87
C GLN A 240 -12.61 -1.11 4.04
N PRO A 241 -11.92 -2.20 3.67
CA PRO A 241 -12.58 -3.33 3.03
C PRO A 241 -13.52 -4.02 4.02
N ARG A 242 -14.62 -4.60 3.52
CA ARG A 242 -15.59 -5.30 4.36
C ARG A 242 -14.93 -6.48 5.09
N ASN A 243 -15.12 -6.56 6.41
CA ASN A 243 -14.58 -7.60 7.28
C ASN A 243 -13.03 -7.70 7.29
N ARG A 244 -12.33 -6.61 6.98
CA ARG A 244 -10.86 -6.53 7.02
C ARG A 244 -10.39 -5.38 7.89
N SER A 245 -9.10 -5.32 8.16
CA SER A 245 -8.51 -4.17 8.86
C SER A 245 -8.49 -2.95 7.93
N PRO A 246 -8.68 -1.73 8.48
CA PRO A 246 -8.50 -0.52 7.71
C PRO A 246 -7.05 -0.36 7.27
N HIS A 247 -6.85 0.26 6.11
CA HIS A 247 -5.55 0.62 5.58
C HIS A 247 -5.50 2.11 5.27
N VAL A 248 -4.33 2.72 5.45
CA VAL A 248 -4.14 4.15 5.23
C VAL A 248 -3.10 4.38 4.14
N MET A 249 -3.41 5.31 3.24
CA MET A 249 -2.55 5.74 2.14
C MET A 249 -2.79 7.23 1.85
N VAL A 250 -2.02 7.81 0.92
CA VAL A 250 -2.18 9.20 0.50
C VAL A 250 -2.88 9.26 -0.86
N LEU A 251 -3.91 10.08 -0.96
CA LEU A 251 -4.51 10.49 -2.22
C LEU A 251 -3.86 11.82 -2.63
N PHE A 252 -3.33 11.85 -3.85
CA PHE A 252 -2.99 13.09 -4.55
C PHE A 252 -4.00 13.31 -5.67
N THR A 253 -4.53 14.51 -5.78
CA THR A 253 -5.38 14.90 -6.91
C THR A 253 -5.31 16.40 -7.16
N GLU A 254 -5.24 16.80 -8.43
CA GLU A 254 -5.38 18.22 -8.81
C GLU A 254 -6.86 18.66 -8.82
N SER A 255 -7.80 17.73 -8.63
CA SER A 255 -9.23 18.00 -8.64
C SER A 255 -9.75 18.43 -7.27
N HIS A 256 -9.97 19.74 -7.10
CA HIS A 256 -10.61 20.29 -5.89
C HIS A 256 -11.99 19.69 -5.63
N ARG A 257 -12.75 19.33 -6.69
CA ARG A 257 -14.07 18.70 -6.53
C ARG A 257 -14.00 17.33 -5.87
N PHE A 258 -12.94 16.56 -6.15
CA PHE A 258 -12.75 15.26 -5.50
C PHE A 258 -12.42 15.45 -4.01
N ILE A 259 -11.56 16.43 -3.71
CA ILE A 259 -11.23 16.83 -2.35
C ILE A 259 -12.47 17.28 -1.58
N ASP A 260 -13.28 18.18 -2.14
CA ASP A 260 -14.54 18.66 -1.54
C ASP A 260 -15.50 17.51 -1.25
N MET A 261 -15.61 16.54 -2.18
CA MET A 261 -16.46 15.37 -2.00
C MET A 261 -15.96 14.45 -0.87
N LEU A 262 -14.65 14.29 -0.70
CA LEU A 262 -14.07 13.56 0.42
C LEU A 262 -14.29 14.29 1.75
N ASP A 263 -14.07 15.60 1.79
CA ASP A 263 -14.28 16.44 2.97
C ASP A 263 -15.77 16.43 3.38
N ALA A 264 -16.69 16.52 2.42
CA ALA A 264 -18.13 16.47 2.67
C ALA A 264 -18.62 15.07 3.10
N SER A 265 -17.98 14.00 2.64
CA SER A 265 -18.32 12.62 3.03
C SER A 265 -17.69 12.21 4.36
N THR A 266 -16.65 12.91 4.82
CA THR A 266 -15.96 12.62 6.08
C THR A 266 -15.95 13.85 6.99
N PRO A 267 -17.08 14.17 7.64
CA PRO A 267 -17.16 15.34 8.53
C PRO A 267 -16.12 15.23 9.65
N ARG A 268 -15.59 16.37 10.11
CA ARG A 268 -14.54 16.42 11.17
C ARG A 268 -14.91 15.56 12.38
N LEU A 269 -16.13 15.72 12.89
CA LEU A 269 -16.69 14.89 13.95
C LEU A 269 -17.47 13.73 13.34
N ARG A 270 -17.29 12.52 13.88
CA ARG A 270 -18.11 11.38 13.48
C ARG A 270 -19.56 11.59 13.89
N GLU A 271 -20.44 11.59 12.92
CA GLU A 271 -21.87 11.57 13.15
C GLU A 271 -22.29 10.12 13.46
N SER A 272 -23.02 9.89 14.55
CA SER A 272 -23.38 8.53 14.99
C SER A 272 -24.33 7.79 14.05
N LEU A 273 -25.02 8.50 13.16
CA LEU A 273 -26.09 7.97 12.32
C LEU A 273 -25.72 7.83 10.84
N ARG A 274 -24.57 8.37 10.42
CA ARG A 274 -24.14 8.36 9.02
C ARG A 274 -22.78 7.66 8.91
N PRO A 275 -22.64 6.65 8.02
CA PRO A 275 -21.33 6.08 7.76
C PRO A 275 -20.42 7.14 7.14
N ASP A 276 -19.20 7.23 7.65
CA ASP A 276 -18.16 8.08 7.07
C ASP A 276 -17.77 7.58 5.68
N GLY A 277 -17.47 8.53 4.80
CA GLY A 277 -16.74 8.30 3.56
C GLY A 277 -17.61 7.93 2.37
N LEU A 278 -16.92 7.69 1.27
CA LEU A 278 -17.45 7.26 -0.01
C LEU A 278 -17.56 5.74 -0.06
N SER A 279 -18.64 5.24 -0.66
CA SER A 279 -18.72 3.83 -1.06
C SER A 279 -17.73 3.52 -2.18
N SER A 280 -17.40 2.24 -2.38
CA SER A 280 -16.52 1.78 -3.46
C SER A 280 -16.92 2.33 -4.84
N GLY A 281 -18.22 2.30 -5.17
CA GLY A 281 -18.72 2.83 -6.44
C GLY A 281 -18.56 4.35 -6.58
N GLN A 282 -18.82 5.12 -5.50
CA GLN A 282 -18.62 6.57 -5.51
C GLN A 282 -17.14 6.94 -5.66
N PHE A 283 -16.26 6.23 -4.95
CA PHE A 283 -14.83 6.46 -5.02
C PHE A 283 -14.25 6.10 -6.40
N ALA A 284 -14.61 4.93 -6.94
CA ALA A 284 -14.19 4.51 -8.28
C ALA A 284 -14.69 5.49 -9.36
N TRP A 285 -15.94 5.94 -9.27
CA TRP A 285 -16.48 6.93 -10.20
C TRP A 285 -15.70 8.25 -10.14
N ALA A 286 -15.40 8.76 -8.95
CA ALA A 286 -14.65 10.00 -8.80
C ALA A 286 -13.21 9.87 -9.30
N ALA A 287 -12.54 8.75 -9.01
CA ALA A 287 -11.22 8.43 -9.54
C ALA A 287 -11.24 8.35 -11.08
N TYR A 288 -12.28 7.75 -11.68
CA TYR A 288 -12.44 7.71 -13.14
C TYR A 288 -12.63 9.11 -13.76
N MET A 289 -13.46 9.94 -13.13
CA MET A 289 -13.72 11.33 -13.58
C MET A 289 -12.49 12.24 -13.48
N THR A 290 -11.48 11.85 -12.69
CA THR A 290 -10.27 12.63 -12.41
C THR A 290 -8.99 11.82 -12.67
N ARG A 291 -9.10 10.83 -13.57
CA ARG A 291 -8.10 9.77 -13.75
C ARG A 291 -6.77 10.23 -14.30
N ASP A 292 -6.78 11.37 -14.98
CA ASP A 292 -5.66 12.09 -15.57
C ASP A 292 -4.91 12.98 -14.57
N THR A 293 -5.46 13.17 -13.38
CA THR A 293 -4.95 14.11 -12.38
C THR A 293 -4.92 13.52 -10.98
N THR A 294 -5.12 12.21 -10.83
CA THR A 294 -5.29 11.54 -9.53
C THR A 294 -4.39 10.32 -9.39
N LEU A 295 -3.76 10.22 -8.22
CA LEU A 295 -2.87 9.13 -7.83
C LEU A 295 -3.22 8.62 -6.43
N LEU A 296 -3.09 7.30 -6.23
CA LEU A 296 -2.96 6.73 -4.89
C LEU A 296 -1.50 6.42 -4.61
N LEU A 297 -1.00 6.91 -3.48
CA LEU A 297 0.36 6.73 -3.04
C LEU A 297 0.35 5.88 -1.77
N ASP A 298 0.79 4.64 -1.89
CA ASP A 298 0.79 3.64 -0.83
C ASP A 298 2.21 3.16 -0.52
N PRO A 299 2.91 3.81 0.43
CA PRO A 299 4.26 3.41 0.79
C PRO A 299 4.34 2.03 1.45
N TRP A 300 3.21 1.45 1.87
CA TRP A 300 3.18 0.19 2.60
C TRP A 300 2.94 -1.04 1.70
N SER A 301 2.06 -0.94 0.69
CA SER A 301 1.79 -2.04 -0.24
C SER A 301 2.92 -2.26 -1.24
N ARG A 302 2.81 -3.27 -2.11
CA ARG A 302 3.76 -3.51 -3.21
C ARG A 302 3.63 -2.48 -4.33
N ASN A 303 2.43 -1.94 -4.53
CA ASN A 303 2.15 -0.92 -5.54
C ASN A 303 2.29 0.48 -4.90
N LYS A 304 3.48 1.07 -4.99
CA LYS A 304 3.77 2.34 -4.29
C LYS A 304 2.96 3.51 -4.82
N ALA A 305 2.69 3.52 -6.12
CA ALA A 305 1.88 4.51 -6.78
C ALA A 305 0.90 3.81 -7.73
N VAL A 306 -0.36 4.23 -7.71
CA VAL A 306 -1.43 3.71 -8.56
C VAL A 306 -1.99 4.87 -9.37
N SER A 307 -1.92 4.74 -10.69
CA SER A 307 -2.48 5.68 -11.67
C SER A 307 -3.75 5.11 -12.28
N PHE A 308 -4.66 6.00 -12.67
CA PHE A 308 -5.90 5.67 -13.35
C PHE A 308 -5.92 6.16 -14.81
N VAL A 309 -4.85 6.78 -15.31
CA VAL A 309 -4.84 7.53 -16.59
C VAL A 309 -5.30 6.68 -17.79
N TRP A 310 -5.03 5.38 -17.74
CA TRP A 310 -5.36 4.44 -18.80
C TRP A 310 -6.74 3.80 -18.68
N ALA A 311 -7.53 4.17 -17.67
CA ALA A 311 -8.90 3.70 -17.53
C ALA A 311 -9.78 4.34 -18.62
N ASN A 312 -10.40 3.50 -19.45
CA ASN A 312 -11.31 3.93 -20.52
C ASN A 312 -12.76 3.97 -20.05
N ASP A 313 -13.08 3.23 -18.99
CA ASP A 313 -14.40 3.23 -18.37
C ASP A 313 -14.31 3.07 -16.84
N PRO A 314 -15.42 3.27 -16.10
CA PRO A 314 -15.43 3.15 -14.64
C PRO A 314 -15.10 1.75 -14.12
N GLN A 315 -15.35 0.69 -14.89
CA GLN A 315 -15.04 -0.68 -14.50
C GLN A 315 -13.53 -0.92 -14.52
N ASP A 316 -12.79 -0.33 -15.47
CA ASP A 316 -11.32 -0.35 -15.45
C ASP A 316 -10.76 0.17 -14.13
N VAL A 317 -11.35 1.25 -13.59
CA VAL A 317 -10.94 1.81 -12.29
C VAL A 317 -11.23 0.85 -11.14
N VAL A 318 -12.37 0.16 -11.17
CA VAL A 318 -12.69 -0.88 -10.18
C VAL A 318 -11.64 -1.99 -10.22
N ASP A 319 -11.26 -2.45 -11.40
CA ASP A 319 -10.29 -3.52 -11.58
C ASP A 319 -8.88 -3.09 -11.11
N ILE A 320 -8.48 -1.85 -11.41
CA ILE A 320 -7.24 -1.24 -10.90
C ILE A 320 -7.25 -1.20 -9.37
N LEU A 321 -8.35 -0.75 -8.76
CA LEU A 321 -8.49 -0.66 -7.31
C LEU A 321 -8.53 -2.04 -6.64
N ASP A 322 -9.15 -3.03 -7.27
CA ASP A 322 -9.18 -4.41 -6.80
C ASP A 322 -7.76 -4.98 -6.69
N VAL A 323 -6.93 -4.74 -7.72
CA VAL A 323 -5.51 -5.14 -7.73
C VAL A 323 -4.70 -4.34 -6.69
N ALA A 324 -4.88 -3.01 -6.64
CA ALA A 324 -4.17 -2.15 -5.70
C ALA A 324 -4.43 -2.53 -4.24
N PHE A 325 -5.68 -2.89 -3.90
CA PHE A 325 -6.09 -3.21 -2.54
C PHE A 325 -5.92 -4.69 -2.15
N ALA A 326 -5.46 -5.55 -3.07
CA ALA A 326 -5.24 -6.96 -2.77
C ALA A 326 -4.29 -7.16 -1.57
N ASP A 327 -3.25 -6.33 -1.46
CA ASP A 327 -2.26 -6.38 -0.36
C ASP A 327 -2.85 -6.05 1.01
N ILE A 328 -3.98 -5.33 1.05
CA ILE A 328 -4.67 -4.95 2.29
C ILE A 328 -5.80 -5.93 2.62
N GLY A 329 -5.86 -7.06 1.88
CA GLY A 329 -6.81 -8.15 2.11
C GLY A 329 -8.18 -7.93 1.49
N HIS A 330 -8.33 -6.91 0.64
CA HIS A 330 -9.49 -6.72 -0.21
C HIS A 330 -9.67 -7.91 -1.15
N ARG A 331 -10.93 -8.18 -1.53
CA ARG A 331 -11.29 -9.26 -2.44
C ARG A 331 -12.04 -8.66 -3.61
N ASN A 332 -11.72 -9.09 -4.81
CA ASN A 332 -12.32 -8.55 -6.03
C ASN A 332 -13.85 -8.52 -5.94
N GLY A 333 -14.44 -7.40 -6.33
CA GLY A 333 -15.88 -7.14 -6.26
C GLY A 333 -16.48 -7.01 -4.85
N SER A 334 -15.68 -7.09 -3.78
CA SER A 334 -16.19 -6.84 -2.42
C SER A 334 -16.38 -5.34 -2.16
N PRO A 335 -17.36 -4.92 -1.36
CA PRO A 335 -17.49 -3.51 -1.03
C PRO A 335 -16.38 -3.07 -0.07
N TYR A 336 -15.94 -1.82 -0.23
CA TYR A 336 -15.08 -1.10 0.68
C TYR A 336 -15.61 0.33 0.85
N THR A 337 -15.17 1.02 1.89
CA THR A 337 -15.41 2.46 2.07
C THR A 337 -14.09 3.21 2.09
N VAL A 338 -14.11 4.45 1.59
CA VAL A 338 -12.95 5.36 1.61
C VAL A 338 -13.33 6.63 2.33
N SER A 339 -12.61 6.95 3.41
CA SER A 339 -12.86 8.13 4.23
C SER A 339 -11.55 8.88 4.50
N ILE A 340 -11.63 10.14 4.89
CA ILE A 340 -10.45 10.87 5.33
C ILE A 340 -9.94 10.30 6.66
N THR A 341 -8.65 10.02 6.73
CA THR A 341 -8.01 9.47 7.93
C THR A 341 -8.04 10.49 9.06
N ARG A 342 -8.66 10.12 10.18
CA ARG A 342 -8.60 10.93 11.41
C ARG A 342 -7.38 10.55 12.25
N PRO A 343 -6.73 11.52 12.92
CA PRO A 343 -5.61 11.27 13.83
C PRO A 343 -5.87 10.15 14.84
N LEU A 344 -4.79 9.50 15.25
CA LEU A 344 -4.82 8.51 16.33
C LEU A 344 -5.32 9.11 17.65
N ALA A 345 -4.95 10.35 17.95
CA ALA A 345 -5.34 11.06 19.17
C ALA A 345 -6.85 11.32 19.26
N SER A 346 -7.52 11.48 18.11
CA SER A 346 -8.96 11.78 18.03
C SER A 346 -9.85 10.56 18.28
N ARG A 347 -9.28 9.34 18.34
CA ARG A 347 -10.00 8.13 18.76
C ARG A 347 -10.10 8.07 20.30
N ARG A 348 -10.81 9.03 20.91
CA ARG A 348 -11.38 8.78 22.25
C ARG A 348 -12.42 7.68 22.10
N SER A 349 -12.16 6.56 22.74
CA SER A 349 -12.94 5.33 22.73
C SER A 349 -14.44 5.61 22.90
N SER A 350 -15.22 5.45 21.82
CA SER A 350 -16.65 5.23 21.97
C SER A 350 -16.84 3.80 22.53
N PRO A 351 -17.74 3.53 23.50
CA PRO A 351 -17.75 2.28 24.27
C PRO A 351 -18.05 0.99 23.49
N GLY A 352 -18.11 1.03 22.15
CA GLY A 352 -18.45 -0.11 21.29
C GLY A 352 -17.43 -0.50 20.22
N SER A 353 -16.29 0.21 20.08
CA SER A 353 -15.30 -0.10 19.02
C SER A 353 -13.92 -0.43 19.56
N GLN A 354 -13.82 -1.49 20.36
CA GLN A 354 -12.56 -2.23 20.48
C GLN A 354 -12.40 -3.11 19.23
N SER A 355 -12.06 -2.51 18.09
CA SER A 355 -11.47 -3.28 17.00
C SER A 355 -10.04 -3.57 17.42
N SER A 356 -9.81 -4.79 17.93
CA SER A 356 -8.52 -5.35 18.29
C SER A 356 -7.55 -5.26 17.10
N LEU A 357 -6.75 -4.20 17.05
CA LEU A 357 -5.50 -4.18 16.30
C LEU A 357 -4.45 -4.84 17.19
N GLY A 358 -4.52 -6.16 17.24
CA GLY A 358 -3.70 -7.02 18.08
C GLY A 358 -3.98 -8.46 17.72
N SER A 359 -3.44 -8.92 16.59
CA SER A 359 -3.44 -10.35 16.27
C SER A 359 -2.39 -11.03 17.14
N SER A 360 -2.86 -11.67 18.21
CA SER A 360 -2.10 -12.68 18.95
C SER A 360 -1.75 -13.84 18.01
N GLY A 361 -0.47 -14.22 18.06
CA GLY A 361 0.08 -15.36 17.35
C GLY A 361 -0.52 -16.70 17.77
N SER A 362 -0.35 -17.64 16.86
CA SER A 362 -0.77 -19.05 16.85
C SER A 362 -0.24 -19.91 18.00
N SER A 363 -0.99 -20.98 18.29
CA SER A 363 -0.39 -22.30 18.50
C SER A 363 -1.35 -23.38 17.98
N GLY A 364 -0.89 -24.14 16.99
CA GLY A 364 -1.50 -25.41 16.61
C GLY A 364 -0.67 -26.56 17.17
N THR A 365 -1.31 -27.71 17.39
CA THR A 365 -0.69 -29.05 17.31
C THR A 365 -1.78 -30.13 17.20
N SER A 366 -1.73 -30.85 16.08
CA SER A 366 -1.84 -32.32 15.87
C SER A 366 -2.90 -33.17 16.61
N SER A 367 -3.80 -33.74 15.77
CA SER A 367 -4.22 -35.17 15.69
C SER A 367 -4.34 -36.05 16.94
N GLY A 368 -5.50 -36.72 17.08
CA GLY A 368 -5.62 -37.95 17.87
C GLY A 368 -7.05 -38.33 18.19
N THR A 369 -7.49 -39.48 17.67
CA THR A 369 -8.80 -40.10 17.83
C THR A 369 -9.17 -40.49 19.28
N SER A 370 -10.49 -40.59 19.49
CA SER A 370 -11.20 -41.56 20.35
C SER A 370 -11.75 -41.13 21.72
N ARG A 371 -13.07 -41.39 21.84
CA ARG A 371 -13.85 -41.83 23.01
C ARG A 371 -14.31 -40.77 24.01
N SER A 372 -15.61 -40.50 23.89
CA SER A 372 -16.49 -39.98 24.93
C SER A 372 -16.57 -40.92 26.13
N SER A 373 -16.23 -40.40 27.32
CA SER A 373 -16.76 -40.90 28.60
C SER A 373 -16.71 -39.80 29.66
N LEU A 374 -17.91 -39.51 30.17
CA LEU A 374 -18.33 -38.88 31.42
C LEU A 374 -17.29 -38.69 32.55
N SER A 375 -17.32 -37.50 33.19
CA SER A 375 -17.63 -37.30 34.64
C SER A 375 -16.87 -36.13 35.30
N SER A 376 -17.63 -35.37 36.12
CA SER A 376 -17.27 -34.57 37.32
C SER A 376 -15.89 -33.90 37.42
N SER A 377 -15.73 -32.62 37.76
CA SER A 377 -16.21 -31.98 38.99
C SER A 377 -15.68 -30.54 39.08
N SER A 378 -16.49 -29.62 39.62
CA SER A 378 -16.05 -28.34 40.18
C SER A 378 -15.24 -28.58 41.48
N PRO A 379 -14.39 -27.64 41.93
CA PRO A 379 -14.94 -26.59 42.81
C PRO A 379 -14.35 -25.19 42.64
N ARG A 380 -15.21 -24.24 43.02
CA ARG A 380 -14.90 -22.84 43.37
C ARG A 380 -13.97 -22.79 44.57
N LEU A 381 -13.07 -21.79 44.62
CA LEU A 381 -12.76 -21.08 45.87
C LEU A 381 -12.56 -19.58 45.60
N SER A 382 -13.41 -18.80 46.24
CA SER A 382 -13.30 -17.36 46.44
C SER A 382 -12.41 -17.08 47.65
N ALA A 383 -11.60 -16.02 47.62
CA ALA A 383 -11.20 -15.29 48.82
C ALA A 383 -10.82 -13.84 48.47
N SER A 384 -11.68 -12.91 48.92
CA SER A 384 -11.39 -11.48 49.06
C SER A 384 -10.74 -11.23 50.43
N ILE A 385 -9.66 -10.45 50.51
CA ILE A 385 -9.33 -9.63 51.70
C ILE A 385 -8.79 -8.26 51.25
N ARG A 386 -9.27 -7.23 51.96
CA ARG A 386 -9.20 -5.77 51.77
C ARG A 386 -7.87 -5.13 52.26
N PRO A 387 -7.65 -3.83 51.99
CA PRO A 387 -6.41 -3.10 52.27
C PRO A 387 -6.36 -2.49 53.67
N ALA A 388 -5.15 -2.23 54.18
CA ALA A 388 -4.92 -1.47 55.40
C ALA A 388 -4.47 -0.04 55.07
N ALA A 389 -5.26 0.93 55.55
CA ALA A 389 -4.90 2.34 55.64
C ALA A 389 -4.12 2.61 56.94
N GLY A 390 -3.18 3.56 56.88
CA GLY A 390 -2.49 4.11 58.04
C GLY A 390 -2.05 5.54 57.78
N GLN A 391 -2.83 6.50 58.27
CA GLN A 391 -2.56 7.95 58.28
C GLN A 391 -1.39 8.31 59.21
N ARG A 392 -0.70 9.42 58.89
CA ARG A 392 -0.28 10.43 59.89
C ARG A 392 0.03 11.81 59.26
N ARG A 393 -0.72 12.82 59.74
CA ARG A 393 -0.47 14.29 59.80
C ARG A 393 0.87 14.60 60.50
N ALA A 394 1.52 15.77 60.51
CA ALA A 394 1.31 17.20 60.16
C ALA A 394 2.72 17.79 59.79
N SER A 395 3.02 19.02 59.34
CA SER A 395 2.58 20.36 59.75
C SER A 395 3.25 21.42 58.83
N VAL A 396 2.62 22.59 58.67
CA VAL A 396 3.11 23.82 58.00
C VAL A 396 3.67 24.80 59.05
N PRO A 397 4.63 25.67 58.71
CA PRO A 397 4.45 27.12 58.89
C PRO A 397 5.03 27.95 57.72
N ARG A 398 4.23 28.82 57.06
CA ARG A 398 4.14 30.29 57.20
C ARG A 398 5.37 31.12 56.76
N ASP A 399 5.15 31.94 55.73
CA ASP A 399 5.97 33.07 55.26
C ASP A 399 6.16 34.17 56.33
N PRO A 400 7.13 35.08 56.10
CA PRO A 400 6.73 36.44 55.72
C PRO A 400 7.57 37.06 54.57
N GLU A 401 6.93 38.05 53.93
CA GLU A 401 7.32 38.86 52.76
C GLU A 401 8.16 40.13 53.17
N PRO A 402 8.43 41.14 52.29
CA PRO A 402 9.75 41.55 51.78
C PRO A 402 10.23 42.95 52.27
N PRO A 403 11.32 43.51 51.70
CA PRO A 403 11.20 44.77 50.92
C PRO A 403 12.13 44.76 49.68
N GLY A 404 12.00 45.57 48.63
CA GLY A 404 11.25 46.78 48.33
C GLY A 404 12.08 47.60 47.31
N ASN A 405 11.40 48.12 46.27
CA ASN A 405 11.72 49.25 45.38
C ASN A 405 13.09 49.37 44.69
N GLU A 406 13.06 49.51 43.36
CA GLU A 406 13.26 50.78 42.61
C GLU A 406 13.25 50.45 41.10
N SER A 407 12.23 50.87 40.36
CA SER A 407 12.25 52.10 39.53
C SER A 407 13.17 51.99 38.29
N SER A 408 12.57 51.87 37.10
CA SER A 408 12.70 52.84 35.99
C SER A 408 12.27 52.23 34.65
N GLU A 409 11.05 52.55 34.22
CA GLU A 409 10.76 52.85 32.82
C GLU A 409 11.49 54.14 32.43
N PRO A 410 11.84 54.34 31.14
CA PRO A 410 10.91 55.10 30.30
C PRO A 410 10.78 54.63 28.84
N ALA A 411 9.53 54.70 28.37
CA ALA A 411 9.02 55.43 27.20
C ALA A 411 9.69 55.29 25.81
N SER A 412 8.89 54.72 24.90
CA SER A 412 8.47 55.21 23.56
C SER A 412 9.30 56.26 22.78
N GLN A 413 9.57 55.94 21.50
CA GLN A 413 9.32 56.74 20.27
C GLN A 413 9.70 55.85 19.06
N ALA A 414 8.79 55.44 18.16
CA ALA A 414 8.21 56.18 17.03
C ALA A 414 9.25 56.68 16.01
N ASP A 415 9.42 55.93 14.91
CA ASP A 415 9.12 56.34 13.53
C ASP A 415 8.94 55.10 12.62
#